data_AF-A0A3D5S4K1-F1
#
_entry.id   AF-A0A3D5S4K1-F1
#
_cell.length_a   1.000
_cell.length_b   1.000
_cell.length_c   1.000
_cell.angle_alpha   90.00
_cell.angle_beta   90.00
_cell.angle_gamma   90.00
#
_symmetry.space_group_name_H-M   'P 1'
#
loop_
_entity.id
_entity.type
_entity.pdbx_description
1 polymer ?
#
loop_
_entity_poly.entity_id
_entity_poly.type
_entity_poly.pdbx_seq_one_letter_code
_entity_poly.pdbx_strand_id
1 'polypeptide(L)' 'MLALTLTLSTLISVLFLAVGGIIGWLYKDHIQKTTPLPLHPEMFDEQGNVIPDEIITFRVENSDFLYSDLDDDYEED' A
#
# COMPACT_ATOMS: atom_id res chain seq x y z
N MET A 1 6.24 50.31 24.54
CA MET A 1 6.71 49.41 23.46
C MET A 1 6.73 47.93 23.87
N LEU A 2 7.11 47.59 25.11
CA LEU A 2 7.22 46.18 25.57
C LEU A 2 5.90 45.39 25.56
N ALA A 3 4.78 46.00 25.92
CA ALA A 3 3.48 45.31 25.92
C ALA A 3 3.06 44.87 24.51
N LEU A 4 3.19 45.75 23.51
CA LEU A 4 2.87 45.45 22.11
C LEU A 4 3.73 44.32 21.55
N THR A 5 5.04 44.35 21.82
CA THR A 5 5.96 43.32 21.33
C THR A 5 5.67 41.97 21.98
N LEU A 6 5.34 41.95 23.27
CA LEU A 6 5.06 40.72 24.00
C LEU A 6 3.74 40.09 23.54
N THR A 7 2.66 40.88 23.39
CA THR A 7 1.37 40.35 22.94
C THR A 7 1.44 39.84 21.50
N LEU A 8 2.14 40.57 20.63
CA LEU A 8 2.29 40.19 19.23
C LEU A 8 3.12 38.90 19.09
N SER A 9 4.24 38.79 19.81
CA SER A 9 5.07 37.59 19.75
C SER A 9 4.33 36.37 20.31
N THR A 10 3.61 36.50 21.43
CA THR A 10 2.82 35.39 21.97
C THR A 10 1.73 34.93 21.01
N LEU A 11 1.05 35.85 20.33
CA LEU A 11 0.01 35.52 19.37
C LEU A 11 0.59 34.79 18.15
N ILE A 12 1.72 35.28 17.61
CA ILE A 12 2.42 34.63 16.49
C ILE A 12 2.92 33.24 16.90
N SER A 13 3.49 33.07 18.10
CA SER A 13 3.95 31.77 18.57
C SER A 13 2.82 30.74 18.70
N VAL A 14 1.66 31.15 19.20
CA VAL A 14 0.48 30.27 19.28
C VAL A 14 -0.03 29.88 17.88
N LEU A 15 -0.10 30.84 16.95
CA LEU A 15 -0.48 30.55 15.57
C LEU A 15 0.50 29.61 14.88
N PHE A 16 1.81 29.81 15.10
CA PHE A 16 2.84 28.94 14.53
C PHE A 16 2.74 27.51 15.08
N LEU A 17 2.40 27.34 16.36
CA LEU A 17 2.12 26.02 16.94
C LEU A 17 0.89 25.36 16.31
N ALA A 18 -0.20 26.11 16.11
CA ALA A 18 -1.41 25.58 15.50
C ALA A 18 -1.15 25.14 14.05
N VAL A 19 -0.55 26.01 13.23
CA VAL A 19 -0.24 25.73 11.82
C VAL A 19 0.82 24.63 11.70
N GLY A 20 1.89 24.71 12.50
CA GLY A 20 2.94 23.69 12.54
C GLY A 20 2.44 22.32 12.98
N GLY A 21 1.51 22.27 13.95
CA GLY A 21 0.86 21.03 14.37
C GLY A 21 0.03 20.39 13.27
N ILE A 22 -0.76 21.18 12.54
CA ILE A 22 -1.56 20.68 11.40
C ILE A 22 -0.65 20.15 10.29
N ILE A 23 0.38 20.92 9.90
CA ILE A 23 1.33 20.51 8.86
C ILE A 23 2.10 19.25 9.28
N GLY A 24 2.57 19.20 10.53
CA GLY A 24 3.29 18.05 11.05
C GLY A 24 2.42 16.78 11.08
N TRP A 25 1.15 16.91 11.47
CA TRP A 25 0.21 15.79 11.45
C TRP A 25 -0.08 15.31 10.02
N LEU A 26 -0.29 16.25 9.08
CA LEU A 26 -0.50 15.93 7.67
C LEU A 26 0.73 15.24 7.07
N TYR A 27 1.94 15.70 7.42
CA TYR A 27 3.18 15.07 6.96
C TYR A 27 3.33 13.64 7.50
N LYS A 28 3.01 13.41 8.78
CA LYS A 28 3.00 12.06 9.37
C LYS A 28 2.06 11.14 8.61
N ASP A 29 0.82 11.57 8.35
CA ASP A 29 -0.18 10.80 7.62
C ASP A 29 0.28 10.51 6.17
N HIS A 30 0.89 11.50 5.52
CA HIS A 30 1.44 11.33 4.18
C HIS A 30 2.53 10.25 4.15
N ILE A 31 3.51 10.32 5.06
CA ILE A 31 4.58 9.32 5.16
C ILE A 31 4.03 7.93 5.47
N GLN A 32 3.03 7.83 6.35
CA GLN A 32 2.40 6.55 6.68
C GLN A 32 1.71 5.90 5.48
N LYS A 33 1.17 6.69 4.54
CA LYS A 33 0.51 6.19 3.33
C LYS A 33 1.48 5.88 2.20
N THR A 34 2.59 6.61 2.10
CA THR A 34 3.56 6.45 1.01
C THR A 34 4.69 5.48 1.34
N THR A 35 4.92 5.18 2.62
CA THR A 35 5.91 4.18 3.00
C THR A 35 5.32 2.80 2.70
N PRO A 36 5.93 2.02 1.78
CA PRO A 36 5.47 0.66 1.53
C PRO A 36 5.58 -0.14 2.83
N LEU A 37 4.52 -0.88 3.15
CA LEU A 37 4.51 -1.81 4.28
C LEU A 37 5.66 -2.82 4.14
N PRO A 38 6.12 -3.46 5.23
CA PRO A 38 7.06 -4.58 5.12
C PRO A 38 6.39 -5.72 4.31
N LEU A 39 6.71 -5.76 3.03
CA LEU A 39 6.27 -6.76 2.06
C LEU A 39 7.26 -7.93 2.04
N HIS A 40 6.77 -9.15 1.81
CA HIS A 40 7.59 -10.33 1.60
C HIS A 40 8.52 -10.15 0.37
N PRO A 41 9.76 -10.68 0.37
CA PRO A 41 10.73 -10.53 -0.72
C PRO A 41 10.25 -11.04 -2.09
N GLU A 42 9.20 -11.86 -2.13
CA GLU A 42 8.59 -12.37 -3.37
C GLU A 42 7.72 -11.34 -4.10
N MET A 43 7.35 -10.23 -3.45
CA MET A 43 6.48 -9.20 -4.02
C MET A 43 7.26 -8.04 -4.65
N PHE A 44 8.55 -8.26 -4.93
CA PHE A 44 9.43 -7.29 -5.56
C PHE A 44 9.93 -7.82 -6.90
N ASP A 45 9.93 -6.96 -7.94
CA ASP A 45 10.57 -7.26 -9.22
C ASP A 45 12.12 -7.15 -9.11
N GLU A 46 12.83 -7.50 -10.19
CA GLU A 46 14.30 -7.39 -10.24
C GLU A 46 14.82 -5.96 -10.04
N GLN A 47 13.97 -4.96 -10.25
CA GLN A 47 14.26 -3.54 -10.08
C GLN A 47 13.84 -3.01 -8.69
N GLY A 48 13.27 -3.85 -7.81
CA GLY A 48 12.85 -3.50 -6.46
C GLY A 48 11.52 -2.76 -6.37
N ASN A 49 10.71 -2.75 -7.42
CA ASN A 49 9.34 -2.22 -7.38
C ASN A 49 8.39 -3.28 -6.82
N VAL A 50 7.34 -2.82 -6.14
CA VAL A 50 6.26 -3.70 -5.67
C VAL A 50 5.48 -4.22 -6.86
N ILE A 51 5.44 -5.54 -7.01
CA ILE A 51 4.61 -6.21 -8.02
C ILE A 51 3.14 -6.00 -7.59
N PRO A 52 2.30 -5.36 -8.41
CA PRO A 52 0.90 -5.19 -8.08
C PRO A 52 0.18 -6.54 -8.06
N ASP A 53 -0.65 -6.78 -7.05
CA ASP A 53 -1.49 -7.97 -6.95
C ASP A 53 -2.54 -7.99 -8.07
N GLU A 54 -2.18 -8.49 -9.26
CA GLU A 54 -3.12 -8.75 -10.33
C GLU A 54 -3.77 -10.13 -10.12
N ILE A 55 -5.08 -10.17 -9.88
CA ILE A 55 -5.85 -11.41 -9.76
C ILE A 55 -6.03 -12.01 -11.16
N ILE A 56 -5.06 -12.81 -11.60
CA ILE A 56 -5.17 -13.56 -12.85
C ILE A 56 -6.14 -14.73 -12.61
N THR A 57 -7.37 -14.59 -13.09
CA THR A 57 -8.35 -15.69 -13.08
C THR A 57 -8.22 -16.49 -14.36
N PHE A 58 -7.65 -17.70 -14.26
CA PHE A 58 -7.60 -18.63 -15.39
C PHE A 58 -8.96 -19.30 -15.58
N ARG A 59 -9.59 -19.08 -16.74
CA ARG A 59 -10.72 -19.89 -17.20
C ARG A 59 -10.15 -20.96 -18.11
N VAL A 60 -10.16 -22.21 -17.66
CA VAL A 60 -9.82 -23.35 -18.50
C VAL A 60 -11.00 -23.61 -19.44
N GLU A 61 -10.86 -23.22 -20.71
CA GLU A 61 -11.90 -23.43 -21.74
C GLU A 61 -11.89 -24.84 -22.32
N ASN A 62 -10.76 -25.54 -22.21
CA ASN A 62 -10.61 -26.91 -22.70
C ASN A 62 -10.48 -27.88 -21.52
N SER A 63 -11.61 -28.35 -21.00
CA SER A 63 -11.64 -29.42 -19.99
C SER A 63 -11.33 -30.79 -20.58
N ASP A 64 -11.29 -30.93 -21.91
CA ASP A 64 -11.15 -32.23 -22.58
C ASP A 64 -9.77 -32.85 -22.32
N PHE A 65 -8.73 -32.02 -22.16
CA PHE A 65 -7.40 -32.44 -21.69
C PHE A 65 -7.38 -32.99 -20.25
N LEU A 66 -8.39 -32.69 -19.43
CA LEU A 66 -8.48 -33.18 -18.05
C LEU A 66 -9.10 -34.57 -17.97
N TYR A 67 -9.88 -34.95 -18.98
CA TYR A 67 -10.59 -36.23 -19.05
C TYR A 67 -9.91 -37.25 -19.98
N SER A 68 -8.97 -36.83 -20.84
CA SER A 68 -8.28 -37.73 -21.77
C SER A 68 -7.38 -38.78 -21.10
N ASP A 69 -7.00 -38.59 -19.84
CA ASP A 69 -6.21 -39.54 -19.04
C ASP A 69 -7.09 -40.50 -18.19
N LEU A 70 -8.43 -40.41 -18.28
CA LEU A 70 -9.36 -41.19 -17.43
C LEU A 70 -10.06 -42.35 -18.16
N ASP A 71 -9.82 -42.54 -19.46
CA ASP A 71 -10.52 -43.52 -20.30
C ASP A 71 -9.72 -44.82 -20.58
N ASP A 72 -8.57 -45.05 -19.92
CA ASP A 72 -7.72 -46.23 -20.14
C ASP A 72 -7.84 -47.35 -19.07
N ASP A 73 -8.77 -47.26 -18.10
CA ASP A 73 -8.93 -48.26 -17.03
C ASP A 73 -10.36 -48.89 -16.96
N TYR A 74 -10.87 -49.39 -18.09
CA TYR A 74 -12.02 -50.32 -18.11
C TYR A 74 -11.75 -51.57 -18.97
N GLU A 75 -10.77 -52.38 -18.58
CA GLU A 75 -10.79 -53.83 -18.84
C GLU A 75 -10.61 -54.57 -17.50
N GLU A 76 -11.70 -55.04 -16.90
CA GLU A 76 -11.68 -56.07 -15.85
C GLU A 76 -12.90 -57.00 -16.00
N ASP A 77 -12.58 -58.25 -16.39
CA ASP A 77 -13.32 -59.54 -16.44
C ASP A 77 -14.62 -59.71 -17.28
#